data_AF-A0AAV6KMZ9-F1
#
_entry.id   AF-A0AAV6KMZ9-F1
#
_cell.length_a   1.000
_cell.length_b   1.000
_cell.length_c   1.000
_cell.angle_alpha   90.00
_cell.angle_beta   90.00
_cell.angle_gamma   90.00
#
_symmetry.space_group_name_H-M   'P 1'
#
loop_
_entity.id
_entity.type
_entity.pdbx_description
1 polymer ?
#
loop_
_entity_poly.entity_id
_entity_poly.type
_entity_poly.pdbx_seq_one_letter_code
_entity_poly.pdbx_strand_id
1 'polypeptide(L)'
;MLDLEGLKPNRVTVFSGLQACGQSNDLLFGMDVHQFIIANDIEMDLPICNLLIALYAKCGSLDYARELLENVRRMKLLMVPLSLGTCFLDL
;
A
#
# COMPACT_ATOMS: atom_id res chain seq x y z
N MET A 1 -14.52 25.88 -13.53
CA MET A 1 -13.43 25.22 -14.27
C MET A 1 -12.37 24.94 -13.22
N LEU A 2 -12.20 23.68 -12.80
CA LEU A 2 -11.27 23.38 -11.70
C LEU A 2 -9.84 23.47 -12.25
N ASP A 3 -9.07 24.42 -11.74
CA ASP A 3 -7.66 24.62 -12.10
C ASP A 3 -6.85 23.38 -11.66
N LEU A 4 -6.54 22.51 -12.63
CA LEU A 4 -5.75 21.28 -12.41
C LEU A 4 -4.23 21.51 -12.55
N GLU A 5 -3.80 22.73 -12.87
CA GLU A 5 -2.39 23.03 -13.19
C GLU A 5 -1.49 23.25 -11.95
N GLY A 6 -2.04 23.19 -10.73
CA GLY A 6 -1.27 23.36 -9.48
C GLY A 6 -1.52 22.30 -8.40
N LEU A 7 -2.43 21.34 -8.66
CA LEU A 7 -2.77 20.31 -7.69
C LEU A 7 -1.77 19.16 -7.77
N LYS A 8 -0.63 19.32 -7.09
CA LYS A 8 0.24 18.19 -6.80
C LYS A 8 -0.60 17.16 -6.03
N PRO A 9 -0.85 15.95 -6.58
CA PRO A 9 -1.74 14.99 -5.94
C PRO A 9 -1.21 14.69 -4.55
N ASN A 10 -2.04 14.98 -3.55
CA ASN A 10 -1.68 14.69 -2.17
C ASN A 10 -2.05 13.24 -1.84
N ARG A 11 -1.65 12.77 -0.66
CA ARG A 11 -1.97 11.43 -0.16
C ARG A 11 -3.46 11.07 -0.27
N VAL A 12 -4.35 12.05 -0.11
CA VAL A 12 -5.80 11.84 -0.15
C VAL A 12 -6.25 11.58 -1.57
N THR A 13 -5.75 12.34 -2.55
CA THR A 13 -6.03 12.12 -3.97
C THR A 13 -5.60 10.72 -4.42
N VAL A 14 -4.39 10.30 -4.04
CA VAL A 14 -3.87 8.96 -4.33
C VAL A 14 -4.73 7.87 -3.69
N PHE A 15 -5.10 8.06 -2.42
CA PHE A 15 -5.93 7.11 -1.69
C PHE A 15 -7.32 6.95 -2.32
N SER A 16 -7.97 8.05 -2.68
CA SER A 16 -9.26 8.04 -3.36
C SER A 16 -9.17 7.38 -4.74
N GLY A 17 -8.09 7.64 -5.48
CA GLY A 17 -7.79 6.98 -6.75
C GLY A 17 -7.72 5.46 -6.58
N LEU A 18 -6.86 4.99 -5.67
CA LEU A 18 -6.69 3.57 -5.36
C LEU A 18 -7.99 2.89 -4.92
N GLN A 19 -8.82 3.57 -4.13
CA GLN A 19 -10.14 3.05 -3.77
C GLN A 19 -11.03 2.81 -4.99
N ALA A 20 -11.06 3.75 -5.94
CA ALA A 20 -11.80 3.58 -7.18
C ALA A 20 -11.23 2.44 -8.02
N CYS A 21 -9.90 2.32 -8.14
CA CYS A 21 -9.24 1.21 -8.85
C CYS A 21 -9.62 -0.15 -8.25
N GLY A 22 -9.65 -0.23 -6.91
CA GLY A 22 -9.99 -1.45 -6.18
C GLY A 22 -11.47 -1.87 -6.33
N GLN A 23 -12.34 -0.96 -6.78
CA GLN A 23 -13.72 -1.27 -7.15
C GLN A 23 -13.85 -1.67 -8.63
N SER A 24 -13.06 -1.09 -9.52
CA SER A 24 -13.06 -1.41 -10.95
C SER A 24 -12.24 -2.64 -11.33
N ASN A 25 -11.46 -3.21 -10.39
CA ASN A 25 -10.49 -4.29 -10.65
C ASN A 25 -9.47 -3.91 -11.76
N ASP A 26 -9.15 -2.62 -11.87
CA ASP A 26 -8.22 -2.12 -12.89
C ASP A 26 -6.78 -2.17 -12.38
N LEU A 27 -6.10 -3.26 -12.70
CA LEU A 27 -4.71 -3.50 -12.31
C LEU A 27 -3.75 -2.49 -12.93
N LEU A 28 -3.94 -2.14 -14.21
CA LEU A 28 -3.05 -1.25 -14.94
C LEU A 28 -3.07 0.13 -14.30
N PHE A 29 -4.27 0.64 -14.01
CA PHE A 29 -4.40 1.92 -13.33
C PHE A 29 -3.84 1.87 -11.89
N GLY A 30 -4.01 0.76 -11.18
CA GLY A 30 -3.36 0.56 -9.86
C GLY A 30 -1.83 0.59 -9.91
N MET A 31 -1.23 0.02 -10.96
CA MET A 31 0.22 0.06 -11.20
C MET A 31 0.68 1.48 -11.55
N ASP A 32 -0.06 2.20 -12.38
CA ASP A 32 0.25 3.60 -12.72
C ASP A 32 0.22 4.49 -11.47
N VAL A 33 -0.76 4.29 -10.59
CA VAL A 33 -0.82 5.01 -9.31
C VAL A 33 0.33 4.61 -8.39
N HIS A 34 0.71 3.32 -8.35
CA HIS A 34 1.87 2.87 -7.57
C HIS A 34 3.17 3.53 -8.08
N GLN A 35 3.38 3.57 -9.39
CA GLN A 35 4.51 4.26 -10.01
C GLN A 35 4.48 5.77 -9.72
N PHE A 36 3.29 6.37 -9.74
CA PHE A 36 3.09 7.79 -9.43
C PHE A 36 3.50 8.13 -7.99
N ILE A 37 3.14 7.28 -7.02
CA ILE A 37 3.53 7.43 -5.61
C ILE A 37 5.06 7.48 -5.49
N ILE A 38 5.76 6.52 -6.10
CA ILE A 38 7.22 6.42 -6.06
C ILE A 38 7.86 7.63 -6.76
N ALA A 39 7.37 8.00 -7.95
CA ALA A 39 7.92 9.09 -8.74
C ALA A 39 7.76 10.47 -8.07
N ASN A 40 6.76 10.63 -7.20
CA ASN A 40 6.48 11.89 -6.51
C ASN A 40 6.93 11.90 -5.05
N ASP A 41 7.64 10.86 -4.59
CA ASP A 41 8.09 10.68 -3.20
C ASP A 41 6.93 10.83 -2.20
N ILE A 42 5.76 10.27 -2.55
CA ILE A 42 4.58 10.29 -1.70
C ILE A 42 4.74 9.20 -0.63
N GLU A 43 4.59 9.60 0.64
CA GLU A 43 4.70 8.68 1.77
C GLU A 43 3.69 7.53 1.66
N MET A 44 4.21 6.31 1.66
CA MET A 44 3.41 5.08 1.63
C MET A 44 3.03 4.67 3.05
N ASP A 45 1.97 5.28 3.56
CA ASP A 45 1.39 4.92 4.84
C ASP A 45 0.64 3.58 4.78
N LEU A 46 0.46 2.96 5.95
CA LEU A 46 -0.35 1.77 6.17
C LEU A 46 -1.68 1.72 5.38
N PRO A 47 -2.49 2.80 5.29
CA PRO A 47 -3.73 2.80 4.53
C PRO A 47 -3.51 2.67 3.02
N ILE A 48 -2.50 3.35 2.46
CA ILE A 48 -2.16 3.30 1.03
C ILE A 48 -1.61 1.91 0.68
N CYS A 49 -0.70 1.38 1.51
CA CYS A 49 -0.16 0.04 1.31
C CYS A 49 -1.26 -1.04 1.37
N ASN A 50 -2.19 -0.94 2.32
CA ASN A 50 -3.31 -1.88 2.42
C ASN A 50 -4.22 -1.83 1.18
N LEU A 51 -4.45 -0.65 0.61
CA LEU A 51 -5.20 -0.50 -0.62
C LEU A 51 -4.49 -1.13 -1.82
N LEU A 52 -3.19 -0.88 -1.97
CA LEU A 52 -2.37 -1.51 -3.01
C LEU A 52 -2.38 -3.03 -2.88
N ILE A 53 -2.19 -3.58 -1.67
CA ILE A 53 -2.27 -5.02 -1.42
C ILE A 53 -3.64 -5.58 -1.82
N ALA A 54 -4.72 -4.91 -1.41
CA ALA A 54 -6.09 -5.34 -1.74
C ALA A 54 -6.34 -5.29 -3.26
N LEU A 55 -5.82 -4.28 -3.96
CA LEU A 55 -5.90 -4.15 -5.40
C LEU A 55 -5.14 -5.27 -6.12
N TYR A 56 -3.87 -5.49 -5.75
CA TYR A 56 -3.05 -6.56 -6.34
C TYR A 56 -3.66 -7.93 -6.08
N ALA A 57 -4.18 -8.18 -4.87
CA ALA A 57 -4.84 -9.43 -4.52
C ALA A 57 -6.13 -9.64 -5.33
N LYS A 58 -6.97 -8.60 -5.48
CA LYS A 58 -8.20 -8.66 -6.28
C LYS A 58 -7.95 -8.91 -7.76
N CYS A 59 -6.86 -8.38 -8.30
CA CYS A 59 -6.49 -8.53 -9.70
C CYS A 59 -5.69 -9.82 -9.97
N GLY A 60 -5.52 -10.70 -8.98
CA GLY A 60 -4.79 -11.97 -9.11
C GLY A 60 -3.27 -11.85 -9.08
N SER A 61 -2.72 -10.66 -8.87
CA SER A 61 -1.29 -10.40 -8.70
C SER A 61 -0.84 -10.66 -7.26
N LEU A 62 -0.95 -11.92 -6.82
CA LEU A 62 -0.69 -12.32 -5.43
C LEU A 62 0.78 -12.15 -5.00
N ASP A 63 1.72 -12.29 -5.93
CA ASP A 63 3.15 -12.14 -5.63
C ASP A 63 3.48 -10.71 -5.21
N TYR A 64 3.02 -9.72 -5.99
CA TYR A 64 3.14 -8.30 -5.64
C TYR A 64 2.39 -7.95 -4.34
N ALA A 65 1.20 -8.51 -4.14
CA ALA A 65 0.44 -8.30 -2.91
C ALA A 65 1.20 -8.84 -1.68
N ARG A 66 1.88 -9.99 -1.81
CA ARG A 66 2.67 -10.59 -0.74
C ARG A 66 3.91 -9.78 -0.43
N GLU A 67 4.65 -9.36 -1.45
CA GLU A 67 5.86 -8.55 -1.27
C GLU A 67 5.54 -7.23 -0.54
N LEU A 68 4.49 -6.53 -0.96
CA LEU A 68 4.07 -5.30 -0.32
C LEU A 68 3.61 -5.54 1.13
N LEU A 69 2.90 -6.64 1.39
CA LEU A 69 2.47 -7.04 2.73
C LEU A 69 3.66 -7.35 3.66
N GLU A 70 4.69 -8.02 3.16
CA GLU A 70 5.91 -8.30 3.92
C GLU A 70 6.66 -7.01 4.26
N ASN A 71 6.74 -6.07 3.31
CA ASN A 71 7.33 -4.75 3.54
C ASN A 71 6.57 -3.97 4.64
N VAL A 72 5.24 -3.95 4.59
CA VAL A 72 4.40 -3.32 5.63
C VAL A 72 4.59 -4.01 6.99
N ARG A 73 4.64 -5.35 7.02
CA ARG A 73 4.88 -6.12 8.24
C ARG A 73 6.24 -5.79 8.84
N ARG A 74 7.29 -5.68 8.02
CA ARG A 74 8.63 -5.29 8.47
C ARG A 74 8.65 -3.87 9.06
N MET A 75 7.96 -2.91 8.43
CA MET A 75 7.81 -1.56 8.99
C MET A 75 7.08 -1.57 10.34
N LYS A 76 6.05 -2.39 10.49
CA LYS A 76 5.25 -2.49 11.72
C LYS A 76 5.95 -3.28 12.85
N LEU A 77 6.82 -4.22 12.51
CA LEU A 77 7.60 -5.04 13.45
C LEU A 77 8.65 -4.24 14.24
N LEU A 78 9.05 -3.05 13.78
CA LEU A 78 9.90 -2.14 14.54
C LEU A 78 9.15 -1.44 15.70
N MET A 79 7.82 -1.56 15.75
CA MET A 79 6.96 -1.08 16.85
C MET A 79 6.39 -2.25 17.68
N VAL A 80 7.09 -3.37 17.76
CA VAL A 80 6.83 -4.39 18.80
C VAL A 80 8.16 -4.66 19.51
N PRO A 81 8.58 -3.82 20.46
CA PRO A 81 9.65 -4.23 21.36
C PRO A 81 9.14 -5.37 22.25
N LEU A 82 9.85 -6.51 22.18
CA LEU A 82 9.97 -7.54 23.23
C LEU A 82 8.81 -7.63 24.25
N SER A 83 7.76 -8.42 23.99
CA SER A 83 6.91 -8.94 25.10
C SER A 83 6.05 -10.16 24.78
N LEU A 84 6.38 -10.96 23.75
CA LEU A 84 5.96 -12.37 23.72
C LEU A 84 7.17 -13.24 24.01
N GLY A 85 7.65 -13.13 25.24
CA GLY A 85 8.33 -14.24 25.89
C GLY A 85 7.32 -15.36 26.09
N THR A 86 7.17 -16.22 25.09
CA THR A 86 6.71 -17.62 25.23
C THR A 86 6.89 -18.37 23.90
N CYS A 87 8.15 -18.69 23.58
CA CYS A 87 8.48 -19.96 22.94
C CYS A 87 9.94 -20.27 23.27
N PHE A 88 10.16 -21.23 24.16
CA PHE A 88 11.00 -22.41 23.93
C PHE A 88 10.64 -23.40 25.05
N LEU A 89 9.63 -24.24 24.75
CA LEU A 89 9.73 -25.65 25.12
C LEU A 89 11.03 -26.13 24.48
N ASP A 90 12.02 -26.46 25.30
CA ASP A 90 13.08 -27.47 25.10
C ASP A 90 14.13 -27.32 26.22
N LEU A 91 13.82 -27.80 27.43
CA LEU A 91 14.60 -28.77 28.22
C LEU A 91 13.82 -29.24 29.45
#